data_AF-A0A366CW12-F1
#
_entry.id   AF-A0A366CW12-F1
#
_cell.length_a   1.000
_cell.length_b   1.000
_cell.length_c   1.000
_cell.angle_alpha   90.00
_cell.angle_beta   90.00
_cell.angle_gamma   90.00
#
_symmetry.space_group_name_H-M   'P 1'
#
loop_
_entity.id
_entity.type
_entity.pdbx_description
1 polymer ?
#
loop_
_entity_poly.entity_id
_entity_poly.type
_entity_poly.pdbx_seq_one_letter_code
_entity_poly.pdbx_strand_id
1 'polypeptide(L)'
;MTPHVTPATPDRDRTATPILWVDAEPVRLQRDLTEVADFAPDLVYYPPNPETGIPHGGWKGELPRWPFDRPVPEGLDALIGPTGLPVAVVYRAAYPMVPPLIYPLDPVPTVEEWTQTTWHVAPGGSLCLLRSVGAWLPEASMTELLAKAAGWRIEYAMMKAGVIEQMSVNGIVSDSLQDHLVAHAAHRTTDHDAESRDHSADGSH
;
A
#
# COMPACT_ATOMS: atom_id res chain seq x y z
N MET A 1 -44.46 42.59 33.77
CA MET A 1 -43.19 42.28 33.11
C MET A 1 -42.59 41.08 33.81
N THR A 2 -42.76 39.90 33.24
CA THR A 2 -42.29 38.62 33.80
C THR A 2 -40.95 38.29 33.13
N PRO A 3 -39.86 38.01 33.86
CA PRO A 3 -38.60 37.70 33.23
C PRO A 3 -38.67 36.31 32.59
N HIS A 4 -38.27 36.26 31.32
CA HIS A 4 -38.13 35.03 30.54
C HIS A 4 -36.89 34.30 31.05
N VAL A 5 -37.07 33.16 31.71
CA VAL A 5 -35.97 32.25 32.03
C VAL A 5 -35.61 31.50 30.75
N THR A 6 -34.40 31.68 30.26
CA THR A 6 -33.83 30.88 29.16
C THR A 6 -33.42 29.53 29.74
N PRO A 7 -33.86 28.39 29.18
CA PRO A 7 -33.37 27.09 29.65
C PRO A 7 -31.89 26.97 29.30
N ALA A 8 -31.08 26.62 30.30
CA ALA A 8 -29.67 26.30 30.09
C ALA A 8 -29.56 25.12 29.12
N THR A 9 -28.79 25.32 28.05
CA THR A 9 -28.33 24.25 27.16
C THR A 9 -27.66 23.18 28.01
N PRO A 10 -28.07 21.90 27.95
CA PRO A 10 -27.37 20.86 28.66
C PRO A 10 -25.94 20.80 28.12
N ASP A 11 -24.99 21.04 29.02
CA ASP A 11 -23.57 20.82 28.82
C ASP A 11 -23.40 19.36 28.41
N ARG A 12 -23.11 19.13 27.12
CA ARG A 12 -22.86 17.78 26.62
C ARG A 12 -21.57 17.32 27.26
N ASP A 13 -21.72 16.51 28.29
CA ASP A 13 -20.69 15.71 28.93
C ASP A 13 -19.71 15.15 27.89
N ARG A 14 -18.56 15.81 27.78
CA ARG A 14 -17.51 15.55 26.79
C ARG A 14 -16.44 14.60 27.36
N THR A 15 -16.81 13.75 28.32
CA THR A 15 -15.91 12.80 28.98
C THR A 15 -16.00 11.38 28.40
N ALA A 16 -16.50 11.22 27.16
CA ALA A 16 -16.48 9.92 26.50
C ALA A 16 -15.03 9.45 26.28
N THR A 17 -14.65 8.35 26.93
CA THR A 17 -13.36 7.68 26.69
C THR A 17 -13.37 7.15 25.25
N PRO A 18 -12.37 7.50 24.41
CA PRO A 18 -12.29 6.97 23.06
C PRO A 18 -12.18 5.44 23.07
N ILE A 19 -12.98 4.78 22.24
CA ILE A 19 -12.92 3.33 22.03
C ILE A 19 -12.00 3.08 20.83
N LEU A 20 -11.06 2.13 20.95
CA LEU A 20 -10.24 1.73 19.81
C LEU A 20 -11.09 0.94 18.81
N TRP A 21 -10.78 1.05 17.53
CA TRP A 21 -11.56 0.36 16.50
C TRP A 21 -11.57 -1.16 16.69
N VAL A 22 -10.48 -1.76 17.19
CA VAL A 22 -10.38 -3.20 17.46
C VAL A 22 -11.39 -3.67 18.49
N ASP A 23 -11.73 -2.81 19.46
CA ASP A 23 -12.71 -3.11 20.50
C ASP A 23 -14.13 -2.83 20.02
N ALA A 24 -14.30 -1.83 19.15
CA ALA A 24 -15.58 -1.52 18.52
C ALA A 24 -16.00 -2.55 17.47
N GLU A 25 -15.05 -3.10 16.73
CA GLU A 25 -15.25 -3.98 15.57
C GLU A 25 -14.42 -5.29 15.67
N PRO A 26 -14.58 -6.10 16.75
CA PRO A 26 -13.75 -7.28 16.98
C PRO A 26 -13.91 -8.37 15.91
N VAL A 27 -15.10 -8.48 15.32
CA VAL A 27 -15.36 -9.41 14.20
C VAL A 27 -14.56 -9.00 12.97
N ARG A 28 -14.44 -7.68 12.71
CA ARG A 28 -13.62 -7.17 11.60
C ARG A 28 -12.15 -7.47 11.83
N LEU A 29 -11.64 -7.24 13.03
CA LEU A 29 -10.25 -7.58 13.37
C LEU A 29 -9.98 -9.07 13.13
N GLN A 30 -10.86 -9.96 13.63
CA GLN A 30 -10.67 -11.40 13.45
C GLN A 30 -10.66 -11.81 11.97
N ARG A 31 -11.53 -11.20 11.16
CA ARG A 31 -11.55 -11.42 9.72
C ARG A 31 -10.25 -10.97 9.06
N ASP A 32 -9.78 -9.76 9.34
CA ASP A 32 -8.52 -9.25 8.81
C ASP A 32 -7.34 -10.16 9.22
N LEU A 33 -7.29 -10.62 10.48
CA LEU A 33 -6.26 -11.52 10.96
C LEU A 33 -6.20 -12.82 10.14
N THR A 34 -7.36 -13.42 9.86
CA THR A 34 -7.45 -14.64 9.06
C THR A 34 -7.08 -14.39 7.60
N GLU A 35 -7.74 -13.43 6.96
CA GLU A 35 -7.57 -13.18 5.52
C GLU A 35 -6.13 -12.78 5.18
N VAL A 36 -5.49 -11.98 6.04
CA VAL A 36 -4.10 -11.53 5.81
C VAL A 36 -3.10 -12.64 6.05
N ALA A 37 -3.27 -13.44 7.10
CA ALA A 37 -2.39 -14.57 7.37
C ALA A 37 -2.42 -15.60 6.23
N ASP A 38 -3.61 -15.83 5.64
CA ASP A 38 -3.77 -16.72 4.49
C ASP A 38 -3.17 -16.12 3.21
N PHE A 39 -3.33 -14.81 2.99
CA PHE A 39 -2.88 -14.12 1.77
C PHE A 39 -1.37 -13.81 1.75
N ALA A 40 -0.83 -13.32 2.87
CA ALA A 40 0.54 -12.84 3.01
C ALA A 40 1.11 -13.30 4.37
N PRO A 41 1.58 -14.56 4.46
CA PRO A 41 1.99 -15.17 5.73
C PRO A 41 3.21 -14.49 6.37
N ASP A 42 3.99 -13.75 5.59
CA ASP A 42 5.16 -12.99 6.08
C ASP A 42 4.79 -11.60 6.64
N LEU A 43 3.51 -11.21 6.62
CA LEU A 43 3.04 -10.03 7.33
C LEU A 43 2.75 -10.34 8.80
N VAL A 44 3.44 -9.63 9.68
CA VAL A 44 3.25 -9.72 11.14
C VAL A 44 2.26 -8.64 11.59
N TYR A 45 1.20 -9.05 12.28
CA TYR A 45 0.26 -8.13 12.92
C TYR A 45 0.88 -7.48 14.15
N TYR A 46 0.66 -6.18 14.28
CA TYR A 46 1.02 -5.41 15.46
C TYR A 46 -0.25 -4.77 16.04
N PRO A 47 -0.59 -5.06 17.31
CA PRO A 47 -1.77 -4.49 17.94
C PRO A 47 -1.63 -2.98 18.16
N PRO A 48 -2.74 -2.25 18.38
CA PRO A 48 -2.70 -0.83 18.71
C PRO A 48 -1.76 -0.53 19.88
N ASN A 49 -0.80 0.37 19.64
CA ASN A 49 0.11 0.86 20.67
C ASN A 49 0.44 2.34 20.40
N PRO A 50 -0.02 3.27 21.26
CA PRO A 50 0.15 4.71 21.05
C PRO A 50 1.61 5.18 21.11
N GLU A 51 2.51 4.37 21.65
CA GLU A 51 3.94 4.68 21.75
C GLU A 51 4.74 4.25 20.50
N THR A 52 4.06 3.65 19.51
CA THR A 52 4.68 3.16 18.27
C THR A 52 4.21 3.98 17.06
N GLY A 53 4.92 3.84 15.93
CA GLY A 53 4.52 4.45 14.66
C GLY A 53 3.21 3.90 14.05
N ILE A 54 2.51 3.00 14.74
CA ILE A 54 1.24 2.36 14.32
C ILE A 54 0.22 2.40 15.47
N PRO A 55 -0.23 3.59 15.89
CA PRO A 55 -1.02 3.79 17.11
C PRO A 55 -2.36 3.07 17.12
N HIS A 56 -2.90 2.72 15.95
CA HIS A 56 -4.16 1.98 15.81
C HIS A 56 -3.94 0.55 15.32
N GLY A 57 -2.71 0.05 15.41
CA GLY A 57 -2.32 -1.27 14.93
C GLY A 57 -2.10 -1.30 13.42
N GLY A 58 -1.64 -2.45 12.94
CA GLY A 58 -1.31 -2.61 11.54
C GLY A 58 -0.50 -3.87 11.29
N TRP A 59 0.20 -3.89 10.16
CA TRP A 59 1.00 -5.02 9.71
C TRP A 59 2.35 -4.54 9.20
N LYS A 60 3.39 -5.34 9.37
CA LYS A 60 4.68 -5.13 8.70
C LYS A 60 5.28 -6.45 8.25
N GLY A 61 5.93 -6.44 7.10
CA GLY A 61 6.55 -7.63 6.52
C GLY A 61 6.59 -7.55 5.01
N GLU A 62 6.62 -8.70 4.34
CA GLU A 62 6.70 -8.80 2.90
C GLU A 62 5.38 -9.32 2.30
N LEU A 63 4.91 -8.69 1.22
CA LEU A 63 3.83 -9.22 0.40
C LEU A 63 4.36 -10.29 -0.55
N PRO A 64 3.54 -11.27 -0.95
CA PRO A 64 3.94 -12.20 -2.00
C PRO A 64 4.35 -11.46 -3.28
N ARG A 65 5.41 -11.95 -3.93
CA ARG A 65 5.91 -11.38 -5.20
C ARG A 65 4.85 -11.40 -6.30
N TRP A 66 4.02 -12.44 -6.31
CA TRP A 66 2.95 -12.63 -7.29
C TRP A 66 1.73 -13.29 -6.65
N PRO A 67 0.82 -12.51 -6.06
CA PRO A 67 -0.37 -13.04 -5.40
C PRO A 67 -1.58 -13.21 -6.34
N PHE A 68 -1.39 -13.13 -7.65
CA PHE A 68 -2.48 -13.10 -8.62
C PHE A 68 -2.89 -14.50 -9.07
N ASP A 69 -4.18 -14.72 -9.27
CA ASP A 69 -4.75 -15.95 -9.81
C ASP A 69 -4.57 -16.04 -11.34
N ARG A 70 -3.31 -15.94 -11.78
CA ARG A 70 -2.90 -16.03 -13.18
C ARG A 70 -1.40 -16.37 -13.28
N PRO A 71 -0.92 -16.89 -14.41
CA PRO A 71 0.49 -17.22 -14.59
C PRO A 71 1.41 -16.03 -14.33
N VAL A 72 2.56 -16.31 -13.73
CA VAL A 72 3.64 -15.34 -13.56
C VAL A 72 4.21 -14.97 -14.94
N PRO A 73 4.35 -13.68 -15.28
CA PRO A 73 4.94 -13.25 -16.54
C PRO A 73 6.43 -13.57 -16.60
N GLU A 74 6.92 -13.78 -17.81
CA GLU A 74 8.34 -13.97 -18.06
C GLU A 74 9.16 -12.74 -17.63
N GLY A 75 10.33 -12.97 -17.05
CA GLY A 75 11.27 -11.90 -16.66
C GLY A 75 10.95 -11.19 -15.34
N LEU A 76 9.88 -11.56 -14.61
CA LEU A 76 9.54 -10.92 -13.32
C LEU A 76 10.71 -10.96 -12.33
N ASP A 77 11.36 -12.12 -12.21
CA ASP A 77 12.48 -12.36 -11.31
C ASP A 77 13.68 -11.46 -11.63
N ALA A 78 13.92 -11.18 -12.91
CA ALA A 78 14.98 -10.29 -13.36
C ALA A 78 14.60 -8.81 -13.14
N LEU A 79 13.32 -8.46 -13.22
CA LEU A 79 12.85 -7.09 -13.05
C LEU A 79 12.80 -6.65 -11.58
N ILE A 80 12.26 -7.47 -10.68
CA ILE A 80 12.01 -7.10 -9.28
C ILE A 80 12.77 -7.95 -8.26
N GLY A 81 13.47 -8.99 -8.70
CA GLY A 81 14.22 -9.90 -7.83
C GLY A 81 13.39 -11.08 -7.29
N PRO A 82 13.95 -11.83 -6.32
CA PRO A 82 13.31 -13.00 -5.74
C PRO A 82 12.23 -12.67 -4.71
N THR A 83 12.29 -11.48 -4.11
CA THR A 83 11.41 -11.04 -3.02
C THR A 83 10.20 -10.28 -3.57
N GLY A 84 9.13 -10.24 -2.77
CA GLY A 84 7.98 -9.39 -3.04
C GLY A 84 8.17 -7.96 -2.55
N LEU A 85 7.10 -7.35 -2.04
CA LEU A 85 7.12 -5.96 -1.60
C LEU A 85 7.15 -5.89 -0.06
N PRO A 86 8.26 -5.44 0.55
CA PRO A 86 8.27 -5.01 1.94
C PRO A 86 7.32 -3.83 2.15
N VAL A 87 6.38 -3.97 3.10
CA VAL A 87 5.36 -2.95 3.39
C VAL A 87 5.15 -2.72 4.89
N ALA A 88 4.62 -1.54 5.20
CA ALA A 88 3.90 -1.27 6.44
C ALA A 88 2.44 -0.93 6.13
N VAL A 89 1.51 -1.67 6.72
CA VAL A 89 0.09 -1.37 6.70
C VAL A 89 -0.28 -0.70 8.02
N VAL A 90 -0.97 0.44 7.98
CA VAL A 90 -1.33 1.23 9.15
C VAL A 90 -2.84 1.41 9.17
N TYR A 91 -3.48 0.87 10.20
CA TYR A 91 -4.89 1.15 10.44
C TYR A 91 -5.05 2.58 10.95
N ARG A 92 -6.20 3.18 10.64
CA ARG A 92 -6.57 4.52 11.11
C ARG A 92 -7.60 4.40 12.22
N ALA A 93 -7.74 5.45 13.04
CA ALA A 93 -8.69 5.46 14.15
C ALA A 93 -10.13 5.12 13.72
N ALA A 94 -10.52 5.49 12.50
CA ALA A 94 -11.84 5.25 11.94
C ALA A 94 -11.93 3.97 11.08
N TYR A 95 -10.94 3.08 11.12
CA TYR A 95 -11.06 1.77 10.47
C TYR A 95 -12.23 0.97 11.08
N PRO A 96 -13.04 0.19 10.33
CA PRO A 96 -13.00 -0.03 8.88
C PRO A 96 -13.79 0.99 8.05
N MET A 97 -14.33 2.07 8.63
CA MET A 97 -15.05 3.10 7.86
C MET A 97 -14.17 3.84 6.85
N VAL A 98 -12.86 3.84 7.09
CA VAL A 98 -11.85 4.35 6.15
C VAL A 98 -10.83 3.26 5.86
N PRO A 99 -10.22 3.21 4.66
CA PRO A 99 -9.22 2.20 4.33
C PRO A 99 -7.96 2.35 5.20
N PRO A 100 -7.16 1.27 5.36
CA PRO A 100 -5.83 1.39 5.93
C PRO A 100 -4.91 2.15 4.96
N LEU A 101 -3.78 2.64 5.48
CA LEU A 101 -2.71 3.18 4.66
C LEU A 101 -1.65 2.10 4.44
N ILE A 102 -1.14 1.97 3.21
CA ILE A 102 -0.09 1.01 2.86
C ILE A 102 1.13 1.80 2.41
N TYR A 103 2.25 1.58 3.06
CA TYR A 103 3.53 2.22 2.76
C TYR A 103 4.50 1.16 2.22
N PRO A 104 5.05 1.34 1.01
CA PRO A 104 6.17 0.52 0.56
C PRO A 104 7.42 0.91 1.34
N LEU A 105 8.18 -0.10 1.80
CA LEU A 105 9.42 0.10 2.56
C LEU A 105 10.66 -0.11 1.69
N ASP A 106 10.54 -0.90 0.63
CA ASP A 106 11.57 -1.06 -0.39
C ASP A 106 10.92 -1.54 -1.71
N PRO A 107 10.98 -0.76 -2.81
CA PRO A 107 11.57 0.58 -2.90
C PRO A 107 10.73 1.63 -2.16
N VAL A 108 11.38 2.64 -1.60
CA VAL A 108 10.71 3.83 -1.04
C VAL A 108 10.52 4.86 -2.17
N PRO A 109 9.27 5.26 -2.51
CA PRO A 109 9.03 6.30 -3.49
C PRO A 109 9.66 7.63 -3.08
N THR A 110 10.23 8.36 -4.04
CA THR A 110 10.85 9.66 -3.77
C THR A 110 9.79 10.74 -3.53
N VAL A 111 10.20 11.87 -2.95
CA VAL A 111 9.28 13.00 -2.69
C VAL A 111 8.66 13.53 -3.97
N GLU A 112 9.40 13.55 -5.08
CA GLU A 112 8.90 13.95 -6.40
C GLU A 112 7.78 13.02 -6.87
N GLU A 113 7.90 11.72 -6.60
CA GLU A 113 6.90 10.71 -6.97
C GLU A 113 5.61 10.86 -6.17
N TRP A 114 5.67 11.44 -4.96
CA TRP A 114 4.47 11.75 -4.15
C TRP A 114 3.64 12.90 -4.74
N THR A 115 4.24 13.71 -5.62
CA THR A 115 3.58 14.88 -6.21
C THR A 115 2.86 14.58 -7.53
N GLN A 116 3.07 13.39 -8.09
CA GLN A 116 2.56 13.02 -9.42
C GLN A 116 1.64 11.80 -9.30
N THR A 117 0.40 11.94 -9.73
CA THR A 117 -0.60 10.86 -9.66
C THR A 117 -0.22 9.62 -10.47
N THR A 118 0.70 9.77 -11.44
CA THR A 118 1.16 8.69 -12.31
C THR A 118 1.79 7.51 -11.56
N TRP A 119 2.38 7.78 -10.38
CA TRP A 119 3.02 6.75 -9.53
C TRP A 119 2.07 6.09 -8.54
N HIS A 120 0.82 6.58 -8.45
CA HIS A 120 -0.16 6.17 -7.44
C HIS A 120 0.41 6.20 -6.01
N VAL A 121 1.10 7.28 -5.67
CA VAL A 121 1.57 7.57 -4.31
C VAL A 121 0.85 8.83 -3.83
N ALA A 122 0.24 8.75 -2.65
CA ALA A 122 -0.43 9.87 -2.01
C ALA A 122 0.57 10.81 -1.32
N PRO A 123 0.20 12.08 -1.07
CA PRO A 123 0.98 12.97 -0.21
C PRO A 123 1.24 12.31 1.15
N GLY A 124 2.51 12.08 1.47
CA GLY A 124 2.93 11.35 2.68
C GLY A 124 3.50 9.95 2.42
N GLY A 125 3.55 9.50 1.16
CA GLY A 125 4.27 8.29 0.77
C GLY A 125 3.48 6.98 0.83
N SER A 126 2.21 7.01 1.25
CA SER A 126 1.34 5.83 1.18
C SER A 126 0.84 5.61 -0.25
N LEU A 127 0.59 4.36 -0.62
CA LEU A 127 0.04 4.03 -1.93
C LEU A 127 -1.42 4.49 -2.07
N CYS A 128 -1.73 5.05 -3.24
CA CYS A 128 -3.07 5.45 -3.66
C CYS A 128 -3.72 4.33 -4.48
N LEU A 129 -4.20 3.28 -3.80
CA LEU A 129 -4.65 2.03 -4.46
C LEU A 129 -6.15 2.00 -4.79
N LEU A 130 -6.88 3.05 -4.43
CA LEU A 130 -8.30 3.18 -4.67
C LEU A 130 -8.57 4.03 -5.90
N ARG A 131 -9.45 3.53 -6.76
CA ARG A 131 -9.78 4.13 -8.06
C ARG A 131 -10.41 5.52 -7.95
N SER A 132 -11.13 5.76 -6.86
CA SER A 132 -11.80 7.03 -6.58
C SER A 132 -11.98 7.21 -5.08
N VAL A 133 -12.19 8.46 -4.67
CA VAL A 133 -12.63 8.81 -3.32
C VAL A 133 -13.95 8.06 -3.04
N GLY A 134 -14.00 7.31 -1.94
CA GLY A 134 -15.18 6.53 -1.55
C GLY A 134 -15.29 5.14 -2.17
N ALA A 135 -14.29 4.66 -2.92
CA ALA A 135 -14.27 3.29 -3.44
C ALA A 135 -14.06 2.21 -2.35
N TRP A 136 -13.71 2.62 -1.13
CA TRP A 136 -13.60 1.72 0.01
C TRP A 136 -14.97 1.47 0.63
N LEU A 137 -15.33 0.20 0.79
CA LEU A 137 -16.49 -0.23 1.56
C LEU A 137 -16.00 -0.83 2.89
N PRO A 138 -16.66 -0.56 4.03
CA PRO A 138 -16.28 -1.14 5.31
C PRO A 138 -16.25 -2.68 5.34
N GLU A 139 -16.94 -3.34 4.40
CA GLU A 139 -16.99 -4.78 4.24
C GLU A 139 -15.93 -5.32 3.27
N ALA A 140 -15.25 -4.46 2.51
CA ALA A 140 -14.23 -4.87 1.54
C ALA A 140 -13.06 -5.59 2.24
N SER A 141 -12.47 -6.58 1.57
CA SER A 141 -11.30 -7.26 2.11
C SER A 141 -10.07 -6.37 2.00
N MET A 142 -9.22 -6.39 3.02
CA MET A 142 -7.93 -5.68 2.95
C MET A 142 -6.99 -6.35 1.95
N THR A 143 -7.13 -7.66 1.69
CA THR A 143 -6.27 -8.39 0.75
C THR A 143 -6.40 -7.87 -0.67
N GLU A 144 -7.54 -7.29 -1.04
CA GLU A 144 -7.72 -6.59 -2.33
C GLU A 144 -6.75 -5.39 -2.46
N LEU A 145 -6.50 -4.67 -1.36
CA LEU A 145 -5.50 -3.60 -1.34
C LEU A 145 -4.08 -4.16 -1.32
N LEU A 146 -3.83 -5.25 -0.59
CA LEU A 146 -2.51 -5.89 -0.57
C LEU A 146 -2.13 -6.45 -1.96
N ALA A 147 -3.06 -7.06 -2.69
CA ALA A 147 -2.85 -7.51 -4.06
C ALA A 147 -2.49 -6.34 -4.99
N LYS A 148 -3.19 -5.21 -4.86
CA LYS A 148 -2.85 -3.99 -5.63
C LYS A 148 -1.49 -3.43 -5.23
N ALA A 149 -1.11 -3.48 -3.96
CA ALA A 149 0.22 -3.06 -3.51
C ALA A 149 1.33 -3.96 -4.10
N ALA A 150 1.12 -5.28 -4.17
CA ALA A 150 2.04 -6.18 -4.86
C ALA A 150 2.14 -5.85 -6.37
N GLY A 151 1.02 -5.52 -7.02
CA GLY A 151 1.01 -5.08 -8.42
C GLY A 151 1.76 -3.76 -8.62
N TRP A 152 1.59 -2.82 -7.69
CA TRP A 152 2.29 -1.53 -7.70
C TRP A 152 3.81 -1.71 -7.75
N ARG A 153 4.40 -2.69 -7.04
CA ARG A 153 5.86 -2.95 -7.08
C ARG A 153 6.37 -3.26 -8.48
N ILE A 154 5.56 -3.97 -9.27
CA ILE A 154 5.87 -4.41 -10.62
C ILE A 154 5.76 -3.22 -11.57
N GLU A 155 4.65 -2.48 -11.50
CA GLU A 155 4.45 -1.27 -12.31
C GLU A 155 5.48 -0.18 -11.97
N TYR A 156 5.88 -0.05 -10.70
CA TYR A 156 6.96 0.83 -10.28
C TYR A 156 8.27 0.49 -10.98
N ALA A 157 8.64 -0.79 -11.02
CA ALA A 157 9.84 -1.23 -11.73
C ALA A 157 9.74 -0.98 -13.25
N MET A 158 8.58 -1.23 -13.85
CA MET A 158 8.34 -0.97 -15.27
C MET A 158 8.42 0.54 -15.60
N MET A 159 7.91 1.41 -14.73
CA MET A 159 8.06 2.86 -14.86
C MET A 159 9.53 3.27 -14.75
N LYS A 160 10.28 2.71 -13.79
CA LYS A 160 11.72 2.97 -13.63
C LYS A 160 12.54 2.48 -14.82
N ALA A 161 12.14 1.39 -15.46
CA ALA A 161 12.73 0.92 -16.71
C ALA A 161 12.27 1.72 -17.95
N GLY A 162 11.33 2.66 -17.79
CA GLY A 162 10.82 3.52 -18.87
C GLY A 162 10.04 2.75 -19.94
N VAL A 163 9.41 1.62 -19.60
CA VAL A 163 8.56 0.86 -20.55
C VAL A 163 7.08 1.26 -20.46
N ILE A 164 6.69 1.88 -19.35
CA ILE A 164 5.38 2.53 -19.18
C ILE A 164 5.59 3.93 -18.59
N GLU A 165 4.73 4.86 -18.98
CA GLU A 165 4.79 6.26 -18.52
C GLU A 165 3.90 6.52 -17.31
N GLN A 166 2.93 5.63 -17.07
CA GLN A 166 1.97 5.71 -15.97
C GLN A 166 1.54 4.32 -15.52
N MET A 167 1.29 4.15 -14.22
CA MET A 167 0.71 2.90 -13.73
C MET A 167 -0.77 2.81 -14.06
N SER A 168 -1.25 1.57 -14.23
CA SER A 168 -2.64 1.31 -14.54
C SER A 168 -3.57 1.70 -13.38
N VAL A 169 -4.79 2.10 -13.72
CA VAL A 169 -5.82 2.46 -12.73
C VAL A 169 -6.34 1.24 -11.96
N ASN A 170 -6.26 0.04 -12.55
CA ASN A 170 -6.76 -1.19 -11.95
C ASN A 170 -5.65 -2.03 -11.29
N GLY A 171 -4.38 -1.64 -11.46
CA GLY A 171 -3.23 -2.48 -11.18
C GLY A 171 -3.15 -3.67 -12.14
N ILE A 172 -1.98 -4.32 -12.19
CA ILE A 172 -1.75 -5.54 -13.00
C ILE A 172 -2.49 -6.79 -12.46
N VAL A 173 -3.36 -6.62 -11.46
CA VAL A 173 -3.97 -7.70 -10.66
C VAL A 173 -4.76 -8.68 -11.54
N SER A 174 -5.59 -8.16 -12.44
CA SER A 174 -6.48 -8.97 -13.28
C SER A 174 -6.28 -8.76 -14.78
N ASP A 175 -5.37 -7.86 -15.17
CA ASP A 175 -5.14 -7.49 -16.56
C ASP A 175 -3.76 -7.98 -17.02
N SER A 176 -3.75 -8.91 -17.98
CA SER A 176 -2.53 -9.47 -18.56
C SER A 176 -1.99 -8.64 -19.73
N LEU A 177 -2.64 -7.54 -20.13
CA LEU A 177 -2.24 -6.74 -21.28
C LEU A 177 -0.81 -6.20 -21.15
N GLN A 178 -0.33 -5.97 -19.93
CA GLN A 178 1.02 -5.45 -19.67
C GLN A 178 2.07 -6.53 -19.40
N ASP A 179 1.71 -7.83 -19.39
CA ASP A 179 2.63 -8.91 -19.04
C ASP A 179 3.85 -8.97 -19.98
N HIS A 180 3.63 -8.74 -21.28
CA HIS A 180 4.70 -8.69 -22.27
C HIS A 180 5.71 -7.54 -22.03
N LEU A 181 5.29 -6.48 -21.32
CA LEU A 181 6.17 -5.36 -20.97
C LEU A 181 7.08 -5.69 -19.79
N VAL A 182 6.75 -6.68 -18.96
CA VAL A 182 7.60 -7.14 -17.84
C VAL A 182 8.91 -7.70 -18.38
N ALA A 183 8.84 -8.58 -19.39
CA ALA A 183 10.02 -9.13 -20.04
C ALA A 183 10.86 -8.03 -20.71
N HIS A 184 10.20 -7.09 -21.40
CA HIS A 184 10.88 -5.95 -22.02
C HIS A 184 11.58 -5.05 -20.98
N ALA A 185 10.94 -4.77 -19.84
CA ALA A 185 11.52 -4.00 -18.75
C ALA A 185 12.76 -4.68 -18.16
N ALA A 186 12.69 -5.99 -17.94
CA ALA A 186 13.80 -6.78 -17.40
C ALA A 186 15.07 -6.65 -18.26
N HIS A 187 14.92 -6.73 -19.59
CA HIS A 187 16.04 -6.55 -20.52
C HIS A 187 16.65 -5.13 -20.45
N ARG A 188 15.83 -4.09 -20.32
CA ARG A 188 16.34 -2.71 -20.23
C ARG A 188 17.10 -2.45 -18.93
N THR A 189 16.65 -3.03 -17.81
CA THR A 189 17.36 -2.92 -16.53
C THR A 189 18.74 -3.58 -16.62
N THR A 190 18.84 -4.75 -17.26
CA THR A 190 20.14 -5.43 -17.42
C THR A 190 21.12 -4.66 -18.30
N ASP A 191 20.65 -4.01 -19.37
CA ASP A 191 21.49 -3.22 -20.27
C ASP A 191 22.04 -1.96 -19.56
N HIS A 192 21.19 -1.29 -18.78
CA HIS A 192 21.58 -0.08 -18.04
C HIS A 192 22.62 -0.35 -16.94
N ASP A 193 22.48 -1.49 -16.24
CA ASP A 193 23.44 -1.94 -15.24
C ASP A 193 24.79 -2.32 -15.86
N ALA A 194 24.80 -2.85 -17.09
CA ALA A 194 26.02 -3.17 -17.82
C ALA A 194 26.78 -1.90 -18.26
N GLU A 195 26.09 -0.92 -18.84
CA GLU A 195 26.69 0.36 -19.27
C GLU A 195 27.28 1.18 -18.10
N SER A 196 26.64 1.13 -16.93
CA SER A 196 27.08 1.84 -15.72
C SER A 196 28.35 1.23 -15.10
N ARG A 197 28.53 -0.10 -15.24
CA ARG A 197 29.73 -0.81 -14.78
C ARG A 197 30.93 -0.54 -15.67
N ASP A 198 30.74 -0.45 -16.97
CA ASP A 198 31.81 -0.15 -17.92
C ASP A 198 32.34 1.29 -17.77
N HIS A 199 31.48 2.27 -17.48
CA HIS A 199 31.89 3.66 -17.23
C HIS A 199 32.62 3.87 -15.89
N SER A 200 32.41 2.98 -14.91
CA SER A 200 33.09 3.06 -13.60
C SER A 200 34.52 2.48 -13.63
N ALA A 201 34.86 1.70 -14.67
CA ALA A 201 36.17 1.06 -14.81
C ALA A 201 37.24 1.96 -15.46
N ASP A 202 36.87 3.08 -16.09
CA ASP A 202 37.78 3.94 -16.88
C ASP A 202 38.23 5.22 -16.13
N GLY A 203 37.87 5.35 -14.85
CA GLY A 203 38.08 6.57 -14.05
C GLY A 203 39.34 6.60 -13.17
N SER A 204 40.27 5.65 -13.30
CA SER A 204 41.50 5.60 -12.49
C SER A 204 42.74 5.84 -13.34
N HIS A 205 43.09 7.11 -13.56
CA HIS A 205 44.41 7.52 -14.05
C HIS A 205 44.93 8.73 -13.28
#